data_AF-A0A4U0XEP7-F1
#
_entry.id   AF-A0A4U0XEP7-F1
#
_cell.length_a   1.000
_cell.length_b   1.000
_cell.length_c   1.000
_cell.angle_alpha   90.00
_cell.angle_beta   90.00
_cell.angle_gamma   90.00
#
_symmetry.space_group_name_H-M   'P 1'
#
loop_
_entity.id
_entity.type
_entity.pdbx_description
1 polymer ?
#
loop_
_entity_poly.entity_id
_entity_poly.type
_entity_poly.pdbx_seq_one_letter_code
_entity_poly.pdbx_strand_id
1 'polypeptide(L)'
;MTIPPDEPLAPRPSPLPSRNPLPLSASQEAQVKEVYHKRVRTKCADEVRDFASCCTSRTFTATIMCRKQQKAMNTCMMQYATQAEQDAAREEWFATMDKRREERERKEAKRKVDEVFWREWWAKNPDKKPGQTGEGSP
;
A
#
# COMPACT_ATOMS: atom_id res chain seq x y z
N MET A 1 22.68 -1.42 47.79
CA MET A 1 23.18 -2.60 47.06
C MET A 1 22.76 -2.45 45.61
N THR A 2 23.78 -2.33 44.76
CA THR A 2 23.84 -2.47 43.30
C THR A 2 22.63 -3.09 42.60
N ILE A 3 22.11 -2.37 41.59
CA ILE A 3 21.20 -2.87 40.55
C ILE A 3 22.05 -3.61 39.51
N PRO A 4 21.84 -4.91 39.26
CA PRO A 4 22.50 -5.61 38.16
C PRO A 4 21.80 -5.36 36.80
N PRO A 5 22.54 -5.51 35.68
CA PRO A 5 22.22 -4.89 34.39
C PRO A 5 21.51 -5.84 33.40
N ASP A 6 20.79 -5.21 32.47
CA ASP A 6 20.50 -5.63 31.08
C ASP A 6 20.36 -7.15 30.82
N GLU A 7 19.12 -7.64 30.84
CA GLU A 7 18.77 -8.93 30.26
C GLU A 7 17.95 -8.69 28.97
N PRO A 8 18.39 -9.21 27.81
CA PRO A 8 17.75 -8.91 26.53
C PRO A 8 16.37 -9.54 26.48
N LEU A 9 15.35 -8.70 26.38
CA LEU A 9 13.95 -9.09 26.29
C LEU A 9 13.75 -9.99 25.06
N ALA A 10 13.65 -11.30 25.29
CA ALA A 10 13.29 -12.27 24.26
C ALA A 10 12.01 -11.83 23.51
N PRO A 11 11.91 -12.09 22.19
CA PRO A 11 10.72 -11.76 21.42
C PRO A 11 9.52 -12.52 22.02
N ARG A 12 8.53 -11.76 22.52
CA ARG A 12 7.31 -12.33 23.10
C ARG A 12 6.61 -13.16 22.02
N PRO A 13 6.16 -14.39 22.34
CA PRO A 13 5.41 -15.21 21.39
C PRO A 13 4.15 -14.46 20.97
N SER A 14 3.98 -14.29 19.66
CA SER A 14 2.82 -13.65 19.05
C SER A 14 1.54 -14.38 19.51
N PRO A 15 0.65 -13.73 20.27
CA PRO A 15 -0.62 -14.32 20.62
C PRO A 15 -1.51 -14.21 19.38
N LEU A 16 -1.77 -15.32 18.69
CA LEU A 16 -2.87 -15.38 17.74
C LEU A 16 -4.18 -15.06 18.48
N PRO A 17 -5.06 -14.24 17.88
CA PRO A 17 -6.05 -13.50 18.63
C PRO A 17 -7.20 -14.42 19.07
N SER A 18 -7.56 -14.29 20.34
CA SER A 18 -8.89 -14.64 20.85
C SER A 18 -9.96 -14.10 19.89
N ARG A 19 -11.12 -14.75 19.85
CA ARG A 19 -12.32 -14.47 19.01
C ARG A 19 -12.87 -13.04 19.09
N ASN A 20 -12.17 -12.15 19.78
CA ASN A 20 -12.40 -10.73 19.85
C ASN A 20 -11.28 -10.01 19.05
N PRO A 21 -11.58 -9.37 17.90
CA PRO A 21 -10.58 -8.68 17.12
C PRO A 21 -9.89 -7.63 17.99
N LEU A 22 -8.54 -7.60 17.98
CA LEU A 22 -7.81 -6.54 18.66
C LEU A 22 -8.37 -5.19 18.19
N PRO A 23 -8.71 -4.26 19.11
CA PRO A 23 -9.20 -2.95 18.72
C PRO A 23 -8.10 -2.23 17.94
N LEU A 24 -8.28 -2.17 16.62
CA LEU A 24 -7.39 -1.45 15.72
C LEU A 24 -7.65 0.05 15.88
N SER A 25 -6.61 0.86 15.80
CA SER A 25 -6.78 2.31 15.68
C SER A 25 -7.54 2.65 14.38
N ALA A 26 -8.26 3.77 14.35
CA ALA A 26 -9.06 4.17 13.19
C ALA A 26 -8.26 4.20 11.87
N SER A 27 -6.96 4.54 11.92
CA SER A 27 -6.05 4.50 10.78
C SER A 27 -5.76 3.08 10.29
N GLN A 28 -5.59 2.12 11.22
CA GLN A 28 -5.38 0.72 10.88
C GLN A 28 -6.65 0.09 10.28
N GLU A 29 -7.83 0.40 10.81
CA GLU A 29 -9.10 -0.05 10.23
C GLU A 29 -9.33 0.48 8.81
N ALA A 30 -8.93 1.72 8.53
CA ALA A 30 -8.98 2.28 7.18
C ALA A 30 -8.10 1.48 6.21
N GLN A 31 -6.88 1.11 6.62
CA GLN A 31 -5.99 0.30 5.78
C GLN A 31 -6.50 -1.13 5.56
N VAL A 32 -7.12 -1.73 6.58
CA VAL A 32 -7.81 -3.03 6.43
C VAL A 32 -8.96 -2.91 5.45
N LYS A 33 -9.78 -1.86 5.55
CA LYS A 33 -10.88 -1.60 4.61
C LYS A 33 -10.37 -1.42 3.18
N GLU A 34 -9.21 -0.82 2.97
CA GLU A 34 -8.60 -0.72 1.64
C GLU A 34 -8.21 -2.09 1.06
N VAL A 35 -7.57 -2.95 1.86
CA VAL A 35 -7.22 -4.32 1.44
C VAL A 35 -8.48 -5.11 1.13
N TYR A 36 -9.49 -5.03 1.99
CA TYR A 36 -10.79 -5.64 1.80
C TYR A 36 -11.47 -5.15 0.50
N HIS A 37 -11.56 -3.82 0.27
CA HIS A 37 -12.13 -3.27 -0.97
C HIS A 37 -11.32 -3.64 -2.21
N LYS A 38 -10.00 -3.79 -2.09
CA LYS A 38 -9.15 -4.28 -3.19
C LYS A 38 -9.51 -5.73 -3.54
N ARG A 39 -9.65 -6.60 -2.54
CA ARG A 39 -10.02 -8.01 -2.72
C ARG A 39 -11.41 -8.17 -3.34
N VAL A 40 -12.39 -7.42 -2.86
CA VAL A 40 -13.75 -7.43 -3.41
C VAL A 40 -13.75 -6.93 -4.86
N ARG A 41 -13.01 -5.86 -5.18
CA ARG A 41 -12.87 -5.37 -6.55
C ARG A 41 -12.19 -6.39 -7.47
N THR A 42 -11.22 -7.16 -6.99
CA THR A 42 -10.60 -8.22 -7.78
C THR A 42 -11.54 -9.40 -8.05
N LYS A 43 -12.43 -9.74 -7.10
CA LYS A 43 -13.46 -10.79 -7.29
C LYS A 43 -14.57 -10.33 -8.25
N CYS A 44 -14.97 -9.06 -8.17
CA CYS A 44 -15.96 -8.45 -9.04
C CYS A 44 -15.34 -7.73 -10.27
N ALA A 45 -14.18 -8.17 -10.74
CA ALA A 45 -13.41 -7.44 -11.75
C ALA A 45 -14.17 -7.27 -13.08
N ASP A 46 -14.96 -8.26 -13.48
CA ASP A 46 -15.70 -8.22 -14.73
C ASP A 46 -16.85 -7.20 -14.67
N GLU A 47 -17.63 -7.18 -13.59
CA GLU A 47 -18.69 -6.19 -13.38
C GLU A 47 -18.14 -4.74 -13.30
N VAL A 48 -16.97 -4.57 -12.69
CA VAL A 48 -16.27 -3.28 -12.63
C VAL A 48 -15.79 -2.86 -14.02
N ARG A 49 -15.30 -3.80 -14.83
CA ARG A 49 -14.86 -3.54 -16.21
C ARG A 49 -16.03 -3.11 -17.09
N ASP A 50 -17.17 -3.77 -16.96
CA ASP A 50 -18.38 -3.43 -17.71
C ASP A 50 -18.90 -2.05 -17.33
N PHE A 51 -18.91 -1.72 -16.04
CA PHE A 51 -19.21 -0.36 -15.58
C PHE A 51 -18.22 0.68 -16.12
N ALA A 52 -16.92 0.38 -16.09
CA ALA A 52 -15.88 1.26 -16.61
C ALA A 52 -16.03 1.51 -18.11
N SER A 53 -16.28 0.46 -18.91
CA SER A 53 -16.47 0.56 -20.35
C SER A 53 -17.66 1.46 -20.72
N CYS A 54 -18.75 1.37 -19.96
CA CYS A 54 -19.91 2.24 -20.14
C CYS A 54 -19.58 3.71 -19.80
N CYS A 55 -18.83 3.93 -18.71
CA CYS A 55 -18.41 5.26 -18.26
C CYS A 55 -17.40 5.94 -19.19
N THR A 56 -16.52 5.20 -19.88
CA THR A 56 -15.54 5.77 -20.81
C THR A 56 -16.21 6.58 -21.93
N SER A 57 -17.40 6.16 -22.37
CA SER A 57 -18.15 6.83 -23.44
C SER A 57 -19.01 8.02 -22.97
N ARG A 58 -19.22 8.18 -21.66
CA ARG A 58 -20.21 9.12 -21.10
C ARG A 58 -19.68 9.73 -19.80
N THR A 59 -19.05 10.89 -19.88
CA THR A 59 -18.47 11.55 -18.69
C THR A 59 -19.53 12.18 -17.78
N PHE A 60 -20.58 12.78 -18.34
CA PHE A 60 -21.58 13.53 -17.55
C PHE A 60 -22.87 12.76 -17.27
N THR A 61 -23.31 11.90 -18.19
CA THR A 61 -24.58 11.15 -18.07
C THR A 61 -24.38 9.68 -17.68
N ALA A 62 -23.16 9.28 -17.33
CA ALA A 62 -22.80 7.91 -16.93
C ALA A 62 -23.72 7.36 -15.84
N THR A 63 -24.00 8.14 -14.79
CA THR A 63 -24.77 7.63 -13.64
C THR A 63 -26.21 7.26 -13.99
N ILE A 64 -26.81 7.91 -15.00
CA ILE A 64 -28.17 7.60 -15.45
C ILE A 64 -28.14 6.46 -16.47
N MET A 65 -27.24 6.55 -17.44
CA MET A 65 -27.19 5.64 -18.59
C MET A 65 -26.53 4.29 -18.26
N CYS A 66 -25.55 4.29 -17.37
CA CYS A 66 -24.83 3.10 -16.90
C CYS A 66 -25.40 2.57 -15.56
N ARG A 67 -26.63 2.98 -15.19
CA ARG A 67 -27.27 2.59 -13.92
C ARG A 67 -27.45 1.08 -13.79
N LYS A 68 -27.65 0.36 -14.90
CA LYS A 68 -27.76 -1.11 -14.91
C LYS A 68 -26.45 -1.77 -14.50
N GLN A 69 -25.34 -1.37 -15.13
CA GLN A 69 -23.99 -1.84 -14.84
C GLN A 69 -23.56 -1.44 -13.43
N GLN A 70 -23.89 -0.21 -13.00
CA GLN A 70 -23.63 0.25 -11.63
C GLN A 70 -24.34 -0.63 -10.60
N LYS A 71 -25.60 -1.00 -10.85
CA LYS A 71 -26.36 -1.89 -9.95
C LYS A 71 -25.74 -3.29 -9.91
N ALA A 72 -25.36 -3.86 -11.05
CA ALA A 72 -24.72 -5.17 -11.13
C ALA A 72 -23.41 -5.21 -10.34
N MET A 73 -22.54 -4.21 -10.54
CA MET A 73 -21.31 -4.01 -9.77
C MET A 73 -21.60 -3.93 -8.26
N ASN A 74 -22.55 -3.08 -7.86
CA ASN A 74 -22.90 -2.93 -6.44
C ASN A 74 -23.49 -4.21 -5.84
N THR A 75 -24.29 -4.96 -6.60
CA THR A 75 -24.80 -6.26 -6.15
C THR A 75 -23.66 -7.25 -5.93
N CYS A 76 -22.69 -7.35 -6.85
CA CYS A 76 -21.51 -8.20 -6.64
C CYS A 76 -20.70 -7.78 -5.41
N MET A 77 -20.45 -6.48 -5.25
CA MET A 77 -19.72 -5.96 -4.09
C MET A 77 -20.43 -6.26 -2.76
N MET A 78 -21.76 -6.18 -2.73
CA MET A 78 -22.56 -6.51 -1.55
C MET A 78 -22.55 -8.01 -1.21
N GLN A 79 -22.48 -8.90 -2.20
CA GLN A 79 -22.38 -10.35 -1.96
C GLN A 79 -21.09 -10.73 -1.24
N TYR A 80 -19.98 -10.06 -1.55
CA TYR A 80 -18.70 -10.28 -0.87
C TYR A 80 -18.53 -9.42 0.39
N ALA A 81 -19.53 -8.60 0.74
CA ALA A 81 -19.57 -7.82 1.97
C ALA A 81 -20.00 -8.61 3.20
N THR A 82 -19.37 -9.77 3.39
CA THR A 82 -19.55 -10.60 4.57
C THR A 82 -18.51 -10.29 5.65
N GLN A 83 -18.91 -10.43 6.91
CA GLN A 83 -17.99 -10.27 8.05
C GLN A 83 -16.81 -11.25 7.97
N ALA A 84 -17.05 -12.47 7.49
CA ALA A 84 -16.03 -13.49 7.30
C ALA A 84 -14.93 -13.06 6.31
N GLU A 85 -15.31 -12.36 5.22
CA GLU A 85 -14.33 -11.81 4.27
C GLU A 85 -13.56 -10.61 4.86
N GLN A 86 -14.19 -9.82 5.73
CA GLN A 86 -13.50 -8.75 6.46
C GLN A 86 -12.49 -9.30 7.46
N ASP A 87 -12.81 -10.39 8.16
CA ASP A 87 -11.89 -11.03 9.10
C ASP A 87 -10.73 -11.72 8.37
N ALA A 88 -10.99 -12.38 7.24
CA ALA A 88 -9.92 -12.90 6.37
C ALA A 88 -9.02 -11.78 5.81
N ALA A 89 -9.60 -10.62 5.47
CA ALA A 89 -8.83 -9.46 5.01
C ALA A 89 -8.00 -8.83 6.14
N ARG A 90 -8.47 -8.89 7.40
CA ARG A 90 -7.66 -8.51 8.58
C ARG A 90 -6.46 -9.41 8.72
N GLU A 91 -6.65 -10.72 8.65
CA GLU A 91 -5.54 -11.70 8.73
C GLU A 91 -4.50 -11.48 7.64
N GLU A 92 -4.94 -11.26 6.39
CA GLU A 92 -4.04 -10.92 5.28
C GLU A 92 -3.33 -9.58 5.50
N TRP A 93 -4.02 -8.58 6.04
CA TRP A 93 -3.43 -7.28 6.37
C TRP A 93 -2.35 -7.43 7.46
N PHE A 94 -2.58 -8.23 8.50
CA PHE A 94 -1.58 -8.52 9.52
C PHE A 94 -0.38 -9.26 8.91
N ALA A 95 -0.60 -10.29 8.08
CA ALA A 95 0.47 -11.05 7.42
C ALA A 95 1.31 -10.21 6.45
N THR A 96 0.72 -9.17 5.85
CA THR A 96 1.41 -8.24 4.95
C THR A 96 2.04 -7.04 5.66
N MET A 97 1.67 -6.78 6.93
CA MET A 97 2.19 -5.66 7.72
C MET A 97 3.70 -5.79 7.94
N ASP A 98 4.14 -6.99 8.33
CA ASP A 98 5.57 -7.29 8.52
C ASP A 98 6.36 -7.15 7.22
N LYS A 99 5.82 -7.66 6.10
CA LYS A 99 6.43 -7.50 4.78
C LYS A 99 6.54 -6.04 4.33
N ARG A 100 5.51 -5.22 4.59
CA ARG A 100 5.55 -3.78 4.26
C ARG A 100 6.55 -3.03 5.12
N ARG A 101 6.74 -3.44 6.37
CA ARG A 101 7.76 -2.88 7.25
C ARG A 101 9.16 -3.19 6.71
N GLU A 102 9.43 -4.44 6.39
CA GLU A 102 10.70 -4.89 5.82
C GLU A 102 11.00 -4.18 4.48
N GLU A 103 9.99 -3.99 3.62
CA GLU A 103 10.17 -3.27 2.36
C GLU A 103 10.50 -1.78 2.55
N ARG A 104 9.92 -1.12 3.56
CA ARG A 104 10.27 0.26 3.92
C ARG A 104 11.71 0.35 4.42
N GLU A 105 12.10 -0.53 5.33
CA GLU A 105 13.46 -0.60 5.87
C GLU A 105 14.48 -0.86 4.73
N ARG A 106 14.16 -1.75 3.78
CA ARG A 106 14.98 -1.99 2.58
C ARG A 106 15.09 -0.78 1.67
N LYS A 107 13.99 -0.05 1.45
CA LYS A 107 13.97 1.18 0.63
C LYS A 107 14.78 2.30 1.29
N GLU A 108 14.70 2.44 2.60
CA GLU A 108 15.49 3.41 3.36
C GLU A 108 16.98 3.06 3.34
N ALA A 109 17.34 1.78 3.49
CA ALA A 109 18.70 1.31 3.33
C ALA A 109 19.24 1.62 1.92
N LYS A 110 18.45 1.35 0.88
CA LYS A 110 18.81 1.69 -0.50
C LYS A 110 18.97 3.20 -0.68
N ARG A 111 18.08 4.03 -0.14
CA ARG A 111 18.20 5.50 -0.20
C ARG A 111 19.50 6.01 0.41
N LYS A 112 19.93 5.46 1.56
CA LYS A 112 21.20 5.82 2.20
C LYS A 112 22.40 5.43 1.33
N VAL A 113 22.37 4.23 0.75
CA VAL A 113 23.41 3.79 -0.18
C VAL A 113 23.45 4.66 -1.43
N ASP A 114 22.28 4.97 -2.01
CA ASP A 114 22.14 5.84 -3.18
C ASP A 114 22.63 7.26 -2.85
N GLU A 115 22.34 7.80 -1.65
CA GLU A 115 22.81 9.12 -1.20
C GLU A 115 24.34 9.17 -1.08
N VAL A 116 24.97 8.14 -0.51
CA VAL A 116 26.44 8.02 -0.44
C VAL A 116 27.02 7.91 -1.86
N PHE A 117 26.44 7.05 -2.70
CA PHE A 117 26.87 6.88 -4.09
C PHE A 117 26.78 8.20 -4.87
N TRP A 118 25.65 8.91 -4.79
CA TRP A 118 25.48 10.21 -5.44
C TRP A 118 26.46 11.25 -4.92
N ARG A 119 26.71 11.29 -3.61
CA ARG A 119 27.70 12.19 -3.00
C ARG A 119 29.12 11.92 -3.49
N GLU A 120 29.53 10.66 -3.57
CA GLU A 120 30.84 10.27 -4.10
C GLU A 120 30.97 10.53 -5.61
N TRP A 121 29.91 10.27 -6.37
CA TRP A 121 29.85 10.53 -7.81
C TRP A 121 30.04 12.02 -8.15
N TRP A 122 29.38 12.90 -7.38
CA TRP A 122 29.56 14.35 -7.48
C TRP A 122 30.93 14.82 -7.00
N ALA A 123 31.51 14.20 -5.96
CA ALA A 123 32.85 14.53 -5.47
C ALA A 123 33.96 14.20 -6.48
N LYS A 124 33.78 13.16 -7.30
CA LYS A 124 34.75 12.74 -8.32
C LYS A 124 34.65 13.53 -9.65
N ASN A 125 33.57 14.29 -9.85
CA ASN A 125 33.35 15.12 -11.05
C ASN A 125 33.03 16.58 -10.69
N PRO A 126 33.97 17.36 -10.12
CA PRO A 126 33.74 18.76 -9.79
C PRO A 126 33.62 19.69 -11.03
N ASP A 127 34.15 19.27 -12.19
CA ASP A 127 34.33 20.13 -13.37
C ASP A 127 33.23 20.05 -14.45
N LYS A 128 32.11 19.35 -14.20
CA LYS A 128 30.95 19.40 -15.12
C LYS A 128 29.72 19.92 -14.42
N LYS A 129 29.68 21.25 -14.22
CA LYS A 129 28.42 21.97 -14.02
C LYS A 129 27.51 21.72 -15.24
N PRO A 130 26.28 21.21 -15.08
CA PRO A 130 25.30 21.24 -16.16
C PRO A 130 24.89 22.70 -16.37
N GLY A 131 25.50 23.36 -17.36
CA GLY A 131 25.21 24.76 -17.68
C GLY A 131 26.29 25.54 -18.41
N GLN A 132 27.45 24.97 -18.72
CA GLN A 132 28.52 25.68 -19.45
C GLN A 132 28.93 24.92 -20.71
N THR A 133 28.01 24.81 -21.67
CA THR A 133 28.34 24.58 -23.08
C THR A 133 27.86 25.79 -23.86
N GLY A 134 28.76 26.75 -24.01
CA GLY A 134 28.55 27.95 -24.80
C GLY A 134 29.78 28.82 -24.71
N GLU A 135 30.82 28.50 -25.51
CA GLU A 135 31.59 29.47 -26.30
C GLU A 135 32.83 28.80 -26.94
N GLY A 136 32.98 29.03 -28.25
CA GLY A 136 34.29 29.18 -28.90
C GLY A 136 34.92 27.96 -29.56
N SER A 137 34.47 27.62 -30.77
CA SER A 137 35.31 26.95 -31.77
C SER A 137 36.22 27.98 -32.45
N PRO A 138 37.53 27.74 -32.61
CA PRO A 138 38.29 28.22 -33.76
C PRO A 138 37.93 27.43 -35.02
#